data_AF-A0A382KP86-F1
#
_entry.id   AF-A0A382KP86-F1
#
_cell.length_a   1.000
_cell.length_b   1.000
_cell.length_c   1.000
_cell.angle_alpha   90.00
_cell.angle_beta   90.00
_cell.angle_gamma   90.00
#
_symmetry.space_group_name_H-M   'P 1'
#
loop_
_entity.id
_entity.type
_entity.pdbx_description
1 polymer ?
#
loop_
_entity_poly.entity_id
_entity_poly.type
_entity_poly.pdbx_seq_one_letter_code
_entity_poly.pdbx_strand_id
1 'polypeptide(L)'
;MPPCYTGKGVFFVSIRDAQQEKIVINSDDFRRVLSRIAHQIIESQKGIKNLILAGIPTRGAILAQRLAENIKLFEGEEVLVATLDITAFRDDLDRGRDLTSHITKSVIDVEGMNVVLVDDVLFTGRSARAALDALTYSG
;
A
#
# COMPACT_ATOMS: atom_id res chain seq x y z
N MET A 1 -42.31 -37.99 32.25
CA MET A 1 -43.32 -37.00 31.81
C MET A 1 -42.66 -35.62 31.80
N PRO A 2 -42.85 -34.81 30.74
CA PRO A 2 -42.03 -33.61 30.46
C PRO A 2 -42.41 -32.43 31.36
N PRO A 3 -41.64 -31.33 31.29
CA PRO A 3 -42.27 -30.14 30.72
C PRO A 3 -41.51 -29.63 29.48
N CYS A 4 -42.31 -29.29 28.47
CA CYS A 4 -41.91 -28.52 27.31
C CYS A 4 -41.62 -27.08 27.75
N TYR A 5 -40.40 -26.59 27.54
CA TYR A 5 -40.10 -25.16 27.50
C TYR A 5 -39.31 -24.86 26.22
N THR A 6 -39.91 -24.01 25.39
CA THR A 6 -39.31 -23.25 24.30
C THR A 6 -38.15 -22.39 24.82
N GLY A 7 -36.92 -22.66 24.38
CA GLY A 7 -35.79 -21.79 24.74
C GLY A 7 -34.42 -22.31 24.34
N LYS A 8 -33.83 -21.70 23.31
CA LYS A 8 -32.37 -21.47 23.19
C LYS A 8 -32.16 -20.15 22.44
N GLY A 9 -32.57 -19.04 23.06
CA GLY A 9 -32.03 -17.74 22.73
C GLY A 9 -30.60 -17.69 23.23
N VAL A 10 -29.64 -17.74 22.32
CA VAL A 10 -28.24 -17.48 22.67
C VAL A 10 -28.11 -15.97 22.83
N PHE A 11 -28.07 -15.51 24.08
CA PHE A 11 -27.72 -14.12 24.38
C PHE A 11 -26.20 -13.97 24.34
N PHE A 12 -25.69 -13.37 23.27
CA PHE A 12 -24.34 -12.83 23.25
C PHE A 12 -24.38 -11.40 23.79
N VAL A 13 -23.80 -11.18 24.96
CA VAL A 13 -23.43 -9.84 25.42
C VAL A 13 -21.95 -9.66 25.11
N SER A 14 -21.66 -8.92 24.04
CA SER A 14 -20.31 -8.41 23.77
C SER A 14 -20.19 -7.05 24.45
N ILE A 15 -19.47 -6.98 25.57
CA ILE A 15 -19.01 -5.69 26.09
C ILE A 15 -17.87 -5.24 25.18
N ARG A 16 -18.20 -4.40 24.20
CA ARG A 16 -17.20 -3.59 23.50
C ARG A 16 -16.95 -2.38 24.38
N ASP A 17 -15.76 -2.32 24.95
CA ASP A 17 -15.26 -1.07 25.50
C ASP A 17 -15.28 -0.05 24.35
N ALA A 18 -16.09 1.00 24.47
CA ALA A 18 -16.29 2.00 23.44
C ALA A 18 -15.07 2.92 23.36
N GLN A 19 -13.94 2.37 22.89
CA GLN A 19 -12.86 3.17 22.35
C GLN A 19 -13.45 3.95 21.18
N GLN A 20 -13.71 5.25 21.36
CA GLN A 20 -14.18 6.10 20.28
C GLN A 20 -13.18 6.03 19.12
N GLU A 21 -13.57 5.41 18.01
CA GLU A 21 -12.83 5.48 16.76
C GLU A 21 -12.83 6.95 16.29
N LYS A 22 -11.75 7.67 16.59
CA LYS A 22 -11.57 9.04 16.15
C LYS A 22 -11.17 9.03 14.68
N ILE A 23 -12.03 9.56 13.82
CA ILE A 23 -11.68 9.83 12.43
C ILE A 23 -10.53 10.85 12.41
N VAL A 24 -9.35 10.42 11.97
CA VAL A 24 -8.14 11.27 11.90
C VAL A 24 -8.17 12.16 10.65
N ILE A 25 -8.73 11.66 9.54
CA ILE A 25 -8.86 12.37 8.29
C ILE A 25 -10.17 11.97 7.60
N ASN A 26 -10.92 12.96 7.10
CA ASN A 26 -12.13 12.68 6.32
C ASN A 26 -11.79 12.50 4.83
N SER A 27 -12.77 12.07 4.04
CA SER A 27 -12.59 11.79 2.61
C SER A 27 -12.19 13.02 1.78
N ASP A 28 -12.65 14.22 2.13
CA ASP A 28 -12.36 15.44 1.38
C ASP A 28 -10.93 15.93 1.64
N ASP A 29 -10.52 15.90 2.90
CA ASP A 29 -9.15 16.15 3.33
C ASP A 29 -8.20 15.14 2.68
N PHE A 30 -8.57 13.86 2.65
CA PHE A 30 -7.76 12.82 2.02
C PHE A 30 -7.55 13.06 0.52
N ARG A 31 -8.61 13.47 -0.20
CA ARG A 31 -8.51 13.85 -1.62
C ARG A 31 -7.59 15.04 -1.84
N ARG A 32 -7.70 16.09 -1.00
CA ARG A 32 -6.78 17.25 -1.05
C ARG A 32 -5.34 16.85 -0.78
N VAL A 33 -5.10 15.98 0.21
CA VAL A 33 -3.77 15.47 0.53
C VAL A 33 -3.18 14.70 -0.64
N LEU A 34 -3.94 13.80 -1.26
CA LEU A 34 -3.47 13.03 -2.43
C LEU A 34 -3.13 13.94 -3.62
N SER A 35 -3.96 14.95 -3.92
CA SER A 35 -3.66 15.92 -4.97
C SER A 35 -2.37 16.72 -4.68
N ARG A 36 -2.18 17.13 -3.42
CA ARG A 36 -0.94 17.82 -3.00
C ARG A 36 0.29 16.93 -3.16
N ILE A 37 0.21 15.66 -2.75
CA ILE A 37 1.31 14.70 -2.90
C ILE A 37 1.63 14.50 -4.40
N ALA A 38 0.62 14.36 -5.25
CA ALA A 38 0.81 14.21 -6.69
C ALA A 38 1.57 15.40 -7.30
N HIS A 39 1.19 16.64 -6.97
CA HIS A 39 1.95 17.83 -7.41
C HIS A 39 3.39 17.82 -6.90
N GLN A 40 3.60 17.47 -5.63
CA GLN A 40 4.95 17.39 -5.05
C GLN A 40 5.82 16.34 -5.77
N ILE A 41 5.25 15.19 -6.14
CA ILE A 41 5.95 14.16 -6.92
C ILE A 41 6.37 14.75 -8.28
N ILE A 42 5.45 15.33 -9.03
CA ILE A 42 5.71 15.94 -10.34
C ILE A 42 6.83 16.98 -10.25
N GLU A 43 6.73 17.91 -9.28
CA GLU A 43 7.73 18.96 -9.08
C GLU A 43 9.10 18.38 -8.72
N SER A 44 9.14 17.39 -7.82
CA SER A 44 10.39 16.78 -7.37
C SER A 44 11.14 16.04 -8.48
N GLN A 45 10.40 15.42 -9.41
CA GLN A 45 10.95 14.67 -10.53
C GLN A 45 11.12 15.51 -11.81
N LYS A 46 10.73 16.79 -11.76
CA LYS A 46 10.73 17.74 -12.91
C LYS A 46 9.91 17.20 -14.09
N GLY A 47 8.71 16.70 -13.77
CA GLY A 47 7.80 16.02 -14.68
C GLY A 47 7.69 14.53 -14.36
N ILE A 48 7.03 13.77 -15.24
CA ILE A 48 6.75 12.34 -15.02
C ILE A 48 7.57 11.41 -15.91
N LYS A 49 8.51 11.98 -16.68
CA LYS A 49 9.38 11.22 -17.56
C LYS A 49 10.26 10.28 -16.72
N ASN A 50 10.25 9.00 -17.04
CA ASN A 50 10.95 7.93 -16.33
C ASN A 50 10.48 7.75 -14.87
N LEU A 51 9.23 8.09 -14.54
CA LEU A 51 8.69 7.91 -13.19
C LEU A 51 7.90 6.59 -13.08
N ILE A 52 8.13 5.86 -12.00
CA ILE A 52 7.33 4.69 -11.60
C ILE A 52 6.79 4.92 -10.19
N LEU A 53 5.49 4.73 -9.99
CA LEU A 53 4.89 4.62 -8.66
C LEU A 53 4.84 3.14 -8.25
N ALA A 54 5.62 2.75 -7.26
CA ALA A 54 5.70 1.39 -6.77
C ALA A 54 4.93 1.25 -5.44
N GLY A 55 3.72 0.70 -5.49
CA GLY A 55 2.90 0.49 -4.31
C GLY A 55 3.24 -0.79 -3.56
N ILE A 56 3.37 -0.70 -2.23
CA ILE A 56 3.54 -1.88 -1.37
C ILE A 56 2.14 -2.49 -1.13
N PRO A 57 1.94 -3.81 -1.33
CA PRO A 57 0.68 -4.47 -1.04
C PRO A 57 0.23 -4.31 0.42
N THR A 58 -1.07 -4.19 0.70
CA THR A 58 -2.21 -4.15 -0.24
C THR A 58 -2.69 -2.73 -0.51
N ARG A 59 -2.79 -1.89 0.54
CA ARG A 59 -3.35 -0.54 0.45
C ARG A 59 -2.41 0.44 -0.26
N GLY A 60 -1.09 0.28 -0.13
CA GLY A 60 -0.11 1.10 -0.87
C GLY A 60 -0.27 1.00 -2.39
N ALA A 61 -0.58 -0.18 -2.92
CA ALA A 61 -0.91 -0.37 -4.34
C ALA A 61 -2.16 0.42 -4.78
N ILE A 62 -3.21 0.43 -3.95
CA ILE A 62 -4.43 1.22 -4.21
C ILE A 62 -4.12 2.73 -4.18
N LEU A 63 -3.26 3.16 -3.25
CA LEU A 63 -2.83 4.56 -3.17
C LEU A 63 -1.96 4.98 -4.37
N ALA A 64 -1.07 4.11 -4.84
CA ALA A 64 -0.26 4.35 -6.02
C ALA A 64 -1.15 4.58 -7.25
N GLN A 65 -2.20 3.77 -7.42
CA GLN A 65 -3.16 3.94 -8.51
C GLN A 65 -3.89 5.30 -8.43
N ARG A 66 -4.34 5.70 -7.23
CA ARG A 66 -5.00 7.01 -7.04
C ARG A 66 -4.07 8.19 -7.29
N LEU A 67 -2.79 8.05 -6.94
CA LEU A 67 -1.79 9.06 -7.25
C LEU A 67 -1.55 9.15 -8.77
N ALA A 68 -1.49 8.01 -9.46
CA ALA A 68 -1.35 7.97 -10.91
C ALA A 68 -2.54 8.64 -11.63
N GLU A 69 -3.77 8.41 -11.15
CA GLU A 69 -4.96 9.09 -11.67
C GLU A 69 -4.87 10.61 -11.49
N ASN A 70 -4.46 11.10 -10.31
CA ASN A 70 -4.25 12.53 -10.09
C ASN A 70 -3.15 13.10 -10.98
N ILE A 71 -2.02 12.40 -11.11
CA ILE A 71 -0.91 12.83 -11.97
C ILE A 71 -1.37 12.93 -13.43
N LYS A 72 -2.10 11.93 -13.93
CA LYS A 72 -2.69 11.94 -15.27
C LYS A 72 -3.62 13.14 -15.49
N LEU A 73 -4.42 13.50 -14.48
CA LEU A 73 -5.28 14.68 -14.55
C LEU A 73 -4.49 15.99 -14.65
N PHE A 74 -3.28 16.06 -14.07
CA PHE A 74 -2.47 17.28 -14.05
C PHE A 74 -1.53 17.40 -15.24
N GLU A 75 -0.90 16.30 -15.66
CA GLU A 75 0.11 16.29 -16.74
C GLU A 75 -0.47 15.83 -18.09
N GLY A 76 -1.65 15.21 -18.10
CA GLY A 76 -2.27 14.66 -19.31
C GLY A 76 -1.67 13.33 -19.79
N GLU A 77 -0.62 12.84 -19.13
CA GLU A 77 0.11 11.61 -19.48
C GLU A 77 0.01 10.56 -18.35
N GLU A 78 0.10 9.28 -18.71
CA GLU A 78 0.07 8.19 -17.74
C GLU A 78 1.45 7.92 -17.16
N VAL A 79 1.52 7.83 -15.83
CA VAL A 79 2.70 7.35 -15.11
C VAL A 79 2.64 5.84 -14.93
N LEU A 80 3.78 5.16 -14.98
CA LEU A 80 3.86 3.73 -14.74
C LEU A 80 3.54 3.42 -13.27
N VAL A 81 2.73 2.40 -13.04
CA VAL A 81 2.40 1.90 -11.70
C VAL A 81 2.82 0.45 -11.59
N ALA A 82 3.58 0.14 -10.54
CA ALA A 82 4.01 -1.20 -10.21
C ALA A 82 3.53 -1.58 -8.80
N THR A 83 3.42 -2.88 -8.54
CA THR A 83 3.22 -3.39 -7.18
C THR A 83 4.48 -4.12 -6.75
N LEU A 84 5.00 -3.78 -5.57
CA LEU A 84 6.23 -4.37 -5.05
C LEU A 84 5.91 -5.33 -3.91
N ASP A 85 5.88 -6.63 -4.21
CA ASP A 85 5.68 -7.66 -3.19
C ASP A 85 6.97 -7.87 -2.38
N ILE A 86 7.05 -7.19 -1.23
CA ILE A 86 8.17 -7.26 -0.29
C ILE A 86 8.11 -8.50 0.62
N THR A 87 7.15 -9.41 0.46
CA THR A 87 6.96 -10.56 1.36
C THR A 87 8.20 -11.46 1.39
N ALA A 88 8.93 -11.60 0.29
CA ALA A 88 10.17 -12.38 0.23
C ALA A 88 11.35 -11.73 0.99
N PHE A 89 11.32 -10.42 1.24
CA PHE A 89 12.43 -9.64 1.81
C PHE A 89 12.22 -9.27 3.28
N ARG A 90 11.18 -9.83 3.94
CA ARG A 90 10.97 -9.61 5.37
C ARG A 90 11.89 -10.53 6.17
N ASP A 91 12.82 -9.93 6.92
CA ASP A 91 13.80 -10.62 7.80
C ASP A 91 13.18 -11.61 8.80
N ASP A 92 11.87 -11.50 9.06
CA ASP A 92 11.12 -12.30 10.03
C ASP A 92 10.50 -13.58 9.42
N LEU A 93 10.63 -13.80 8.11
CA LEU A 93 10.17 -15.02 7.44
C LEU A 93 11.35 -15.99 7.26
N ASP A 94 11.21 -17.16 7.86
CA ASP A 94 12.22 -18.20 8.03
C ASP A 94 13.17 -18.41 6.84
N ARG A 95 14.44 -18.64 7.20
CA ARG A 95 15.61 -18.98 6.36
C ARG A 95 15.45 -20.31 5.60
N GLY A 96 14.38 -20.48 4.84
CA GLY A 96 14.06 -21.76 4.21
C GLY A 96 13.07 -21.73 3.05
N ARG A 97 12.65 -20.56 2.56
CA ARG A 97 11.88 -20.47 1.31
C ARG A 97 12.74 -19.91 0.20
N ASP A 98 12.71 -20.61 -0.92
CA ASP A 98 13.34 -20.22 -2.17
C ASP A 98 12.93 -18.78 -2.53
N LEU A 99 13.84 -17.83 -2.30
CA LEU A 99 13.60 -16.39 -2.46
C LEU A 99 13.33 -16.00 -3.92
N THR A 100 13.57 -16.92 -4.86
CA THR A 100 13.39 -16.70 -6.29
C THR A 100 11.93 -16.77 -6.75
N SER A 101 11.04 -17.44 -6.02
CA SER A 101 9.66 -17.72 -6.49
C SER A 101 8.62 -16.66 -6.14
N HIS A 102 8.97 -15.65 -5.35
CA HIS A 102 8.01 -14.65 -4.83
C HIS A 102 8.33 -13.22 -5.21
N ILE A 103 9.46 -12.99 -5.91
CA ILE A 103 9.60 -11.79 -6.72
C ILE A 103 8.62 -11.98 -7.86
N THR A 104 7.39 -11.47 -7.70
CA THR A 104 6.59 -11.12 -8.87
C THR A 104 7.45 -10.09 -9.57
N LYS A 105 8.27 -10.57 -10.52
CA LYS A 105 9.13 -9.75 -11.36
C LYS A 105 8.23 -8.61 -11.79
N SER A 106 8.47 -7.42 -11.23
CA SER A 106 7.83 -6.24 -11.77
C SER A 106 8.15 -6.35 -13.25
N VAL A 107 7.13 -6.51 -14.09
CA VAL A 107 7.32 -6.68 -15.54
C VAL A 107 8.02 -5.43 -16.12
N ILE A 108 8.17 -4.40 -15.29
CA ILE A 108 8.80 -3.12 -15.54
C ILE A 108 10.24 -3.18 -15.03
N ASP A 109 11.17 -3.06 -15.98
CA ASP A 109 12.56 -2.73 -15.73
C ASP A 109 12.63 -1.36 -15.03
N VAL A 110 13.25 -1.34 -13.85
CA VAL A 110 13.40 -0.13 -13.03
C VAL A 110 14.74 0.56 -13.25
N GLU A 111 15.63 0.00 -14.08
CA GLU A 111 16.94 0.59 -14.36
C GLU A 111 16.77 1.97 -15.02
N GLY A 112 17.45 2.98 -14.46
CA GLY A 112 17.37 4.35 -14.95
C GLY A 112 16.02 5.06 -14.71
N MET A 113 15.12 4.44 -13.94
CA MET A 113 13.81 5.01 -13.58
C MET A 113 13.86 5.67 -12.19
N ASN A 114 13.09 6.74 -12.03
CA ASN A 114 12.79 7.34 -10.74
C ASN A 114 11.64 6.57 -10.10
N VAL A 115 11.94 5.79 -9.06
CA VAL A 115 10.94 4.96 -8.38
C VAL A 115 10.45 5.67 -7.10
N VAL A 116 9.15 5.93 -7.04
CA VAL A 116 8.48 6.45 -5.83
C VAL A 116 7.72 5.32 -5.14
N LEU A 117 8.20 4.92 -3.98
CA LEU A 117 7.53 3.93 -3.13
C LEU A 117 6.28 4.53 -2.47
N VAL A 118 5.17 3.82 -2.56
CA VAL A 118 3.88 4.25 -2.00
C VAL A 118 3.43 3.23 -0.95
N ASP A 119 3.33 3.69 0.29
CA ASP A 119 2.82 2.91 1.42
C ASP A 119 1.73 3.70 2.14
N ASP A 120 0.81 2.99 2.80
CA ASP A 120 -0.33 3.60 3.49
C ASP A 120 0.03 4.22 4.84
N VAL A 121 1.01 3.63 5.53
CA VAL A 121 1.50 4.05 6.84
C VAL A 121 2.99 3.79 6.92
N LEU A 122 3.77 4.88 6.99
CA LEU A 122 5.17 4.79 7.40
C LEU A 122 5.22 4.49 8.90
N PHE A 123 5.46 3.22 9.25
CA PHE A 123 5.62 2.80 10.63
C PHE A 123 7.12 2.68 11.00
N THR A 124 7.57 1.51 11.46
CA THR A 124 8.97 1.26 11.92
C THR A 124 10.03 1.29 10.81
N GLY A 125 9.67 1.66 9.58
CA GLY A 125 10.58 1.68 8.43
C GLY A 125 10.93 0.30 7.85
N ARG A 126 10.46 -0.80 8.44
CA ARG A 126 10.74 -2.16 7.96
C ARG A 126 10.25 -2.41 6.54
N SER A 127 9.04 -1.95 6.20
CA SER A 127 8.50 -2.06 4.84
C SER A 127 9.35 -1.30 3.82
N ALA A 128 9.81 -0.10 4.17
CA ALA A 128 10.65 0.72 3.29
C ALA A 128 12.03 0.08 3.05
N ARG A 129 12.63 -0.54 4.08
CA ARG A 129 13.89 -1.28 3.95
C ARG A 129 13.72 -2.48 3.02
N ALA A 130 12.72 -3.33 3.27
CA ALA A 130 12.45 -4.50 2.43
C ALA A 130 12.13 -4.10 0.98
N ALA A 131 11.46 -2.97 0.77
CA ALA A 131 11.20 -2.41 -0.56
C ALA A 131 12.48 -1.97 -1.28
N LEU A 132 13.40 -1.31 -0.57
CA LEU A 132 14.68 -0.91 -1.14
C LEU A 132 15.55 -2.12 -1.50
N ASP A 133 15.58 -3.14 -0.64
CA ASP A 133 16.29 -4.39 -0.89
C ASP A 133 15.71 -5.11 -2.12
N ALA A 134 14.37 -5.13 -2.25
CA ALA A 134 13.69 -5.70 -3.43
C ALA A 134 14.02 -4.95 -4.73
N LEU A 135 14.09 -3.61 -4.69
CA LEU A 135 14.48 -2.80 -5.85
C LEU A 135 15.94 -3.03 -6.25
N THR A 136 16.84 -3.14 -5.27
CA THR A 136 18.28 -3.38 -5.51
C THR A 136 18.54 -4.74 -6.15
N TYR A 137 17.70 -5.75 -5.88
CA TYR A 137 17.84 -7.08 -6.50
C TYR A 137 17.19 -7.15 -7.90
N SER A 138 16.32 -6.20 -8.23
CA SER A 138 15.51 -6.22 -9.46
C SER A 138 16.08 -5.36 -10.59
N GLY A 139 17.18 -4.63 -10.35
CA GLY A 139 17.87 -3.77 -11.31
C GLY A 139 19.38 -3.82 -11.12
#